data_AF-A0A7W5E3D6-F1
#
_entry.id   AF-A0A7W5E3D6-F1
#
_cell.length_a   1.000
_cell.length_b   1.000
_cell.length_c   1.000
_cell.angle_alpha   90.00
_cell.angle_beta   90.00
_cell.angle_gamma   90.00
#
_symmetry.space_group_name_H-M   'P 1'
#
loop_
_entity.id
_entity.type
_entity.pdbx_description
1 polymer ?
#
loop_
_entity_poly.entity_id
_entity_poly.type
_entity_poly.pdbx_seq_one_letter_code
_entity_poly.pdbx_strand_id
1 'polypeptide(L)' 'MSKSEESCPTCGYQERDIYLRKLEVEAQATQHLYRAKMLQKLFRILRVSHLLR' A
#
# COMPACT_ATOMS: atom_id res chain seq x y z
N MET A 1 -29.60 -18.75 -10.13
CA MET A 1 -29.58 -17.65 -9.15
C MET A 1 -28.58 -16.61 -9.62
N SER A 2 -29.04 -15.60 -10.34
CA SER A 2 -28.22 -14.49 -10.83
C SER A 2 -28.04 -13.51 -9.67
N LYS A 3 -26.90 -13.54 -8.98
CA LYS A 3 -26.53 -12.47 -8.07
C LYS A 3 -26.25 -11.25 -8.94
N SER A 4 -27.23 -10.36 -9.06
CA SER A 4 -27.06 -9.05 -9.68
C SER A 4 -25.89 -8.37 -8.99
N GLU A 5 -24.76 -8.26 -9.69
CA GLU A 5 -23.61 -7.50 -9.21
C GLU A 5 -24.03 -6.03 -9.26
N GLU A 6 -24.30 -5.45 -8.08
CA GLU A 6 -24.63 -4.03 -7.94
C GLU A 6 -23.45 -3.22 -8.49
N SER A 7 -23.67 -2.55 -9.62
CA SER A 7 -22.74 -1.57 -10.16
C SER A 7 -22.98 -0.25 -9.45
N CYS A 8 -21.90 0.45 -9.10
CA CYS A 8 -22.01 1.76 -8.47
C CYS A 8 -22.61 2.74 -9.50
N PRO A 9 -23.80 3.32 -9.24
CA PRO A 9 -24.51 4.14 -10.22
C PRO A 9 -23.77 5.44 -10.57
N THR A 10 -22.80 5.84 -9.75
CA THR A 10 -22.04 7.09 -9.91
C THR A 10 -20.83 6.95 -10.83
N CYS A 11 -20.22 5.76 -10.90
CA CYS A 11 -18.97 5.56 -11.65
C CYS A 11 -19.02 4.39 -12.65
N GLY A 12 -20.10 3.60 -12.68
CA GLY A 12 -20.28 2.50 -13.62
C GLY A 12 -19.41 1.28 -13.37
N TYR A 13 -18.53 1.33 -12.36
CA TYR A 13 -17.71 0.19 -11.95
C TYR A 13 -18.50 -0.78 -11.10
N GLN A 14 -18.18 -2.08 -11.24
CA GLN A 14 -18.68 -3.07 -10.30
C GLN A 14 -18.00 -2.87 -8.94
N GLU A 15 -18.70 -3.13 -7.84
CA GLU A 15 -18.13 -3.04 -6.50
C GLU A 15 -16.83 -3.86 -6.34
N ARG A 16 -16.73 -4.99 -7.04
CA ARG A 16 -15.51 -5.82 -7.06
C ARG A 16 -14.30 -5.06 -7.61
N ASP A 17 -14.47 -4.30 -8.68
CA ASP A 17 -13.38 -3.55 -9.30
C ASP A 17 -12.90 -2.43 -8.36
N ILE A 18 -13.83 -1.77 -7.68
CA ILE A 18 -13.54 -0.72 -6.69
C ILE A 18 -12.77 -1.33 -5.51
N TYR A 19 -13.21 -2.49 -5.01
CA TYR A 19 -12.55 -3.19 -3.92
C TYR A 19 -11.14 -3.67 -4.29
N LEU A 20 -10.98 -4.28 -5.48
CA LEU A 20 -9.68 -4.69 -6.00
C LEU A 20 -8.73 -3.50 -6.11
N ARG A 21 -9.21 -2.37 -6.66
CA ARG A 21 -8.39 -1.16 -6.78
C ARG A 21 -7.98 -0.61 -5.43
N LYS A 22 -8.87 -0.64 -4.43
CA LYS A 22 -8.54 -0.23 -3.06
C LYS A 22 -7.44 -1.09 -2.47
N LEU A 23 -7.52 -2.42 -2.64
CA LEU A 23 -6.49 -3.35 -2.17
C LEU A 23 -5.13 -3.10 -2.84
N GLU A 24 -5.10 -2.80 -4.15
CA GLU A 24 -3.85 -2.46 -4.86
C GLU A 24 -3.18 -1.22 -4.26
N VAL A 25 -3.97 -0.17 -3.98
CA VAL A 25 -3.48 1.08 -3.40
C VAL A 25 -2.95 0.85 -1.99
N GLU A 26 -3.66 0.09 -1.16
CA GLU A 26 -3.23 -0.26 0.19
C GLU A 26 -1.93 -1.09 0.18
N ALA A 27 -1.80 -2.03 -0.76
CA ALA A 27 -0.58 -2.84 -0.93
C ALA A 27 0.61 -1.96 -1.35
N GLN A 28 0.41 -1.04 -2.30
CA GLN A 28 1.45 -0.09 -2.71
C GLN A 28 1.87 0.82 -1.55
N ALA A 29 0.92 1.38 -0.81
CA ALA A 29 1.20 2.21 0.36
C ALA A 29 2.01 1.44 1.42
N THR A 30 1.63 0.19 1.67
CA THR A 30 2.35 -0.70 2.60
C THR A 30 3.79 -0.96 2.15
N GLN A 31 4.01 -1.17 0.85
CA GLN A 31 5.35 -1.34 0.28
C GLN A 31 6.22 -0.09 0.44
N HIS A 32 5.65 1.10 0.20
CA HIS A 32 6.35 2.37 0.41
C HIS A 32 6.74 2.57 1.88
N LEU A 33 5.83 2.30 2.82
CA LEU A 33 6.10 2.36 4.26
C LEU A 33 7.19 1.38 4.69
N TYR A 34 7.18 0.16 4.16
CA TYR A 34 8.21 -0.84 4.43
C TYR A 34 9.60 -0.35 3.96
N ARG A 35 9.69 0.17 2.73
CA ARG A 35 10.94 0.73 2.19
C ARG A 35 11.44 1.91 3.01
N ALA A 36 10.55 2.81 3.43
CA ALA A 36 10.91 3.94 4.28
C ALA A 36 11.47 3.49 5.65
N LYS A 37 10.86 2.47 6.28
CA LYS A 37 11.38 1.88 7.53
C LYS A 37 12.75 1.22 7.34
N MET A 38 12.97 0.53 6.23
CA MET A 38 14.28 -0.04 5.88
C MET A 38 15.36 1.03 5.76
N LEU A 39 15.07 2.12 5.02
CA LEU A 39 15.98 3.26 4.91
C LEU A 39 16.27 3.89 6.27
N GLN A 40 15.26 4.09 7.11
CA GLN A 40 15.44 4.62 8.45
C GLN A 40 16.38 3.73 9.30
N LYS A 41 16.27 2.41 9.21
CA LYS A 41 17.18 1.47 9.89
C LYS A 41 18.62 1.62 9.38
N LEU A 42 18.81 1.70 8.06
CA LEU A 42 20.13 1.90 7.47
C LEU A 42 20.78 3.20 7.93
N PHE A 43 20.03 4.31 7.93
CA PHE A 43 20.53 5.59 8.44
C PHE A 43 20.91 5.53 9.93
N ARG A 44 20.13 4.81 10.75
CA ARG A 44 20.49 4.60 12.16
C ARG A 44 21.81 3.84 12.30
N ILE A 45 22.00 2.76 11.53
CA ILE A 45 23.25 1.98 11.54
C ILE A 45 24.42 2.86 11.12
N LEU A 46 24.31 3.56 9.99
CA LEU A 46 25.35 4.46 9.49
C LEU A 46 25.72 5.55 10.51
N ARG A 47 24.71 6.13 11.17
CA ARG A 47 24.93 7.15 12.21
C ARG A 47 25.70 6.57 13.40
N VAL A 48 25.33 5.38 13.87
CA VAL A 48 26.04 4.72 14.99
C VAL A 48 27.47 4.34 14.57
N SER A 49 27.64 3.78 13.38
CA SER A 49 28.96 3.43 12.83
C SER A 49 29.89 4.64 12.71
N HIS A 50 29.36 5.82 12.35
CA HIS A 50 30.14 7.06 12.33
C HIS A 50 30.52 7.55 13.73
N LEU A 51 29.70 7.31 14.75
CA LEU A 51 29.99 7.71 16.14
C LEU A 51 31.01 6.80 16.84
N LEU A 52 31.16 5.56 16.36
CA LEU A 52 32.13 4.58 16.85
C LEU A 52 33.50 4.68 16.17
N ARG A 53 33.63 5.57 15.18
CA ARG A 53 34.86 5.82 14.43
C ARG A 53 35.52 7.09 14.93
#